data_AF-A0A2G5BBS7-F1
#
_entry.id   AF-A0A2G5BBS7-F1
#
_cell.length_a   1.000
_cell.length_b   1.000
_cell.length_c   1.000
_cell.angle_alpha   90.00
_cell.angle_beta   90.00
_cell.angle_gamma   90.00
#
_symmetry.space_group_name_H-M   'P 1'
#
loop_
_entity.id
_entity.type
_entity.pdbx_description
1 polymer ?
#
loop_
_entity_poly.entity_id
_entity_poly.type
_entity_poly.pdbx_seq_one_letter_code
_entity_poly.pdbx_strand_id
1 'polypeptide(L)'
;MDNPSLSFYLFNTNKGGYGKMILGGYNKKLFEGDPSWAKMHLKGYCEFGDNNVELENAGAAINTGSLLLSMSTMLADLLNKENGVKYNLASQHTVGCNKISLLLPFTLQFSGKKVGASLGFIGNNIPRPLGSLWIIGDVFLRKLYTVYNLSNDGAGFANACKCGY
;
A
#
# COMPACT_ATOMS: atom_id res chain seq x y z
N MET A 1 -1.54 3.18 -30.49
CA MET A 1 -0.99 3.75 -29.24
C MET A 1 0.29 2.99 -28.97
N ASP A 2 1.42 3.66 -29.04
CA ASP A 2 2.70 3.03 -28.71
C ASP A 2 2.82 3.01 -27.19
N ASN A 3 2.68 1.81 -26.59
CA ASN A 3 2.78 1.53 -25.14
C ASN A 3 1.53 1.89 -24.29
N PRO A 4 0.41 1.11 -24.39
CA PRO A 4 -0.76 1.28 -23.53
C PRO A 4 -0.40 1.22 -22.05
N SER A 5 -0.77 2.28 -21.33
CA SER A 5 -0.54 2.39 -19.89
C SER A 5 -1.71 3.06 -19.19
N LEU A 6 -1.85 2.75 -17.91
CA LEU A 6 -2.84 3.31 -17.00
C LEU A 6 -2.10 3.79 -15.76
N SER A 7 -2.36 5.00 -15.29
CA SER A 7 -1.71 5.48 -14.07
C SER A 7 -2.67 6.16 -13.11
N PHE A 8 -2.35 6.06 -11.82
CA PHE A 8 -3.15 6.59 -10.73
C PHE A 8 -2.33 7.51 -9.84
N TYR A 9 -2.94 8.64 -9.51
CA TYR A 9 -2.59 9.49 -8.40
C TYR A 9 -3.78 9.51 -7.44
N LEU A 10 -3.60 9.00 -6.23
CA LEU A 10 -4.61 9.08 -5.19
C LEU A 10 -4.29 10.26 -4.27
N PHE A 11 -5.23 11.17 -4.10
CA PHE A 11 -5.02 12.38 -3.31
C PHE A 11 -4.83 12.07 -1.83
N ASN A 12 -4.11 12.95 -1.13
CA ASN A 12 -4.03 12.92 0.32
C ASN A 12 -5.30 13.53 0.91
N THR A 13 -6.08 12.73 1.63
CA THR A 13 -7.36 13.15 2.23
C THR A 13 -7.21 14.30 3.22
N ASN A 14 -6.05 14.48 3.86
CA ASN A 14 -5.80 15.54 4.82
C ASN A 14 -5.57 16.91 4.16
N LYS A 15 -5.28 16.95 2.85
CA LYS A 15 -5.05 18.18 2.09
C LYS A 15 -6.25 18.58 1.22
N GLY A 16 -7.29 17.76 1.14
CA GLY A 16 -8.36 17.91 0.16
C GLY A 16 -7.90 17.60 -1.28
N GLY A 17 -8.79 17.77 -2.24
CA GLY A 17 -8.52 17.57 -3.68
C GLY A 17 -9.10 16.28 -4.26
N TYR A 18 -8.67 15.96 -5.49
CA TYR A 18 -9.17 14.83 -6.27
C TYR A 18 -8.04 13.91 -6.73
N GLY A 19 -8.34 12.61 -6.79
CA GLY A 19 -7.48 11.64 -7.45
C GLY A 19 -7.52 11.82 -8.96
N LYS A 20 -6.51 11.30 -9.66
CA LYS A 20 -6.44 11.31 -11.13
C LYS A 20 -6.17 9.90 -11.63
N MET A 21 -6.97 9.48 -12.61
CA MET A 21 -6.71 8.31 -13.44
C MET A 21 -6.32 8.82 -14.82
N ILE A 22 -5.20 8.33 -15.36
CA ILE A 22 -4.68 8.76 -16.67
C ILE A 22 -4.57 7.53 -17.57
N LEU A 23 -5.21 7.60 -18.74
CA LEU A 23 -5.17 6.57 -19.78
C LEU A 23 -4.15 6.95 -20.84
N GLY A 24 -3.35 5.97 -21.28
CA GLY A 24 -2.34 6.15 -22.33
C GLY A 24 -1.06 6.84 -21.89
N GLY A 25 -0.80 6.96 -20.58
CA GLY A 25 0.43 7.58 -20.08
C GLY A 25 0.43 7.89 -18.60
N TYR A 26 1.37 8.74 -18.18
CA TYR A 26 1.50 9.27 -16.83
C TYR A 26 1.94 10.73 -16.83
N ASN A 27 1.65 11.44 -15.73
CA ASN A 27 1.96 12.87 -15.60
C ASN A 27 3.10 13.09 -14.61
N LYS A 28 4.26 13.53 -15.11
CA LYS A 28 5.47 13.83 -14.32
C LYS A 28 5.29 14.90 -13.25
N LYS A 29 4.21 15.71 -13.30
CA LYS A 29 3.90 16.71 -12.26
C LYS A 29 3.25 16.10 -11.02
N LEU A 30 2.88 14.81 -11.05
CA LEU A 30 2.15 14.13 -9.98
C LEU A 30 3.04 13.20 -9.14
N PHE A 31 4.34 13.15 -9.42
CA PHE A 31 5.30 12.36 -8.66
C PHE A 31 6.71 12.94 -8.68
N GLU A 32 7.54 12.46 -7.77
CA GLU A 32 8.93 12.88 -7.61
C GLU A 32 9.89 11.78 -8.07
N GLY A 33 10.96 12.20 -8.75
CA GLY A 33 11.98 11.31 -9.32
C GLY A 33 11.44 10.44 -10.46
N ASP A 34 12.12 9.32 -10.72
CA ASP A 34 11.69 8.36 -11.74
C ASP A 34 10.93 7.18 -11.14
N PRO A 35 9.94 6.62 -11.88
CA PRO A 35 9.27 5.39 -11.48
C PRO A 35 10.24 4.21 -11.44
N SER A 36 10.24 3.50 -10.32
CA SER A 36 10.95 2.24 -10.17
C SER A 36 10.03 1.10 -10.61
N TRP A 37 10.45 0.32 -11.59
CA TRP A 37 9.65 -0.73 -12.19
C TRP A 37 9.82 -2.07 -11.47
N ALA A 38 8.73 -2.76 -11.17
CA ALA A 38 8.72 -4.12 -10.64
C ALA A 38 7.89 -5.04 -11.53
N LYS A 39 8.40 -6.27 -11.70
CA LYS A 39 7.56 -7.45 -11.99
C LYS A 39 6.86 -7.81 -10.68
N MET A 40 5.56 -8.10 -10.69
CA MET A 40 4.67 -8.16 -9.50
C MET A 40 5.06 -9.23 -8.44
N HIS A 41 6.17 -9.03 -7.74
CA HIS A 41 6.57 -9.70 -6.50
C HIS A 41 6.95 -8.63 -5.49
N LEU A 42 6.38 -8.67 -4.28
CA LEU A 42 6.54 -7.63 -3.27
C LEU A 42 7.15 -8.20 -2.00
N LYS A 43 8.15 -7.48 -1.48
CA LYS A 43 8.75 -7.75 -0.17
C LYS A 43 8.17 -6.81 0.87
N GLY A 44 7.66 -7.38 1.96
CA GLY A 44 7.20 -6.62 3.13
C GLY A 44 8.21 -6.71 4.27
N TYR A 45 8.34 -5.62 5.03
CA TYR A 45 9.19 -5.57 6.21
C TYR A 45 8.39 -5.00 7.39
N CYS A 46 8.45 -5.66 8.53
CA CYS A 46 7.94 -5.07 9.77
C CYS A 46 9.09 -4.78 10.72
N GLU A 47 9.10 -3.55 11.24
CA GLU A 47 10.01 -3.14 12.31
C GLU A 47 9.30 -3.45 13.65
N PHE A 48 9.80 -4.42 14.39
CA PHE A 48 9.32 -4.75 15.75
C PHE A 48 10.45 -4.51 16.74
N GLY A 49 10.47 -3.36 17.41
CA GLY A 49 11.60 -2.96 18.24
C GLY A 49 12.89 -2.87 17.41
N ASP A 50 13.98 -3.50 17.88
CA ASP A 50 15.26 -3.57 17.16
C ASP A 50 15.31 -4.66 16.07
N ASN A 51 14.23 -5.41 15.85
CA ASN A 51 14.20 -6.54 14.92
C ASN A 51 13.43 -6.21 13.63
N ASN A 52 14.07 -6.44 12.48
CA ASN A 52 13.42 -6.44 11.18
C ASN A 52 12.91 -7.85 10.86
N VAL A 53 11.59 -8.02 10.74
CA VAL A 53 11.01 -9.27 10.23
C VAL A 53 10.79 -9.11 8.73
N GLU A 54 11.60 -9.80 7.92
CA GLU A 54 11.34 -9.96 6.49
C GLU A 54 10.16 -10.94 6.35
N LEU A 55 9.06 -10.47 5.79
CA LEU A 55 7.90 -11.31 5.55
C LEU A 55 8.13 -12.11 4.27
N GLU A 56 7.69 -13.37 4.26
CA GLU A 56 7.84 -14.28 3.12
C GLU A 56 7.40 -13.62 1.79
N ASN A 57 8.02 -14.04 0.68
CA ASN A 57 7.68 -13.64 -0.69
C ASN A 57 6.21 -13.96 -1.01
N ALA A 58 5.29 -13.12 -0.55
CA ALA A 58 3.89 -13.15 -0.92
C ALA A 58 3.73 -12.53 -2.31
N GLY A 59 2.85 -13.12 -3.12
CA GLY A 59 2.32 -12.37 -4.25
C GLY A 59 1.59 -11.14 -3.74
N ALA A 60 1.52 -10.07 -4.53
CA ALA A 60 0.73 -8.92 -4.14
C ALA A 60 -0.01 -8.30 -5.33
N ALA A 61 -1.26 -7.95 -5.08
CA ALA A 61 -2.12 -7.22 -5.99
C ALA A 61 -2.17 -5.75 -5.57
N ILE A 62 -1.82 -4.85 -6.50
CA ILE A 62 -1.99 -3.41 -6.32
C ILE A 62 -3.42 -3.04 -6.70
N ASN A 63 -4.27 -2.73 -5.72
CA ASN A 63 -5.70 -2.63 -5.94
C ASN A 63 -6.27 -1.30 -5.44
N THR A 64 -6.48 -0.36 -6.38
CA THR A 64 -7.13 0.93 -6.10
C THR A 64 -8.61 0.80 -5.69
N GLY A 65 -9.21 -0.38 -5.83
CA GLY A 65 -10.56 -0.70 -5.33
C GLY A 65 -10.59 -1.14 -3.86
N SER A 66 -9.44 -1.23 -3.19
CA SER A 66 -9.32 -1.58 -1.77
C SER A 66 -8.78 -0.42 -0.96
N LEU A 67 -9.38 -0.14 0.19
CA LEU A 67 -8.91 0.92 1.09
C LEU A 67 -7.75 0.46 1.97
N LEU A 68 -7.86 -0.75 2.51
CA LEU A 68 -6.98 -1.33 3.52
C LEU A 68 -5.92 -2.23 2.89
N LEU A 69 -4.86 -2.52 3.64
CA LEU A 69 -3.95 -3.61 3.32
C LEU A 69 -4.55 -4.93 3.83
N SER A 70 -4.86 -5.83 2.90
CA SER A 70 -5.33 -7.18 3.21
C SER A 70 -4.17 -8.16 3.15
N MET A 71 -4.01 -8.96 4.21
CA MET A 71 -2.97 -9.98 4.38
C MET A 71 -3.52 -11.16 5.19
N SER A 72 -2.69 -12.15 5.55
CA SER A 72 -3.13 -13.27 6.40
C SER A 72 -3.70 -12.77 7.73
N THR A 73 -4.75 -13.42 8.22
CA THR A 73 -5.43 -13.02 9.47
C THR A 73 -4.46 -12.99 10.65
N MET A 74 -3.55 -13.96 10.72
CA MET A 74 -2.52 -14.01 11.76
C MET A 74 -1.63 -12.77 11.79
N LEU A 75 -1.13 -12.32 10.63
CA LEU A 75 -0.26 -11.14 10.55
C LEU A 75 -1.04 -9.85 10.84
N ALA A 76 -2.26 -9.72 10.30
CA ALA A 76 -3.09 -8.56 10.54
C ALA A 76 -3.44 -8.41 12.04
N ASP A 77 -3.79 -9.51 12.71
CA ASP A 77 -4.11 -9.49 14.14
C ASP A 77 -2.90 -9.17 15.00
N LEU A 78 -1.72 -9.70 14.65
CA LEU A 78 -0.48 -9.38 15.34
C LEU A 78 -0.16 -7.88 15.22
N LEU A 79 -0.18 -7.32 14.00
CA LEU A 79 0.09 -5.90 13.77
C LEU A 79 -0.92 -4.98 14.47
N ASN A 80 -2.19 -5.35 14.45
CA ASN A 80 -3.25 -4.59 15.10
C ASN A 80 -3.09 -4.64 16.64
N LYS A 81 -2.80 -5.82 17.19
CA LYS A 81 -2.61 -6.01 18.64
C LYS A 81 -1.41 -5.20 19.16
N GLU A 82 -0.27 -5.22 18.47
CA GLU A 82 0.92 -4.44 18.83
C GLU A 82 0.64 -2.93 18.84
N ASN A 83 -0.18 -2.46 17.90
CA ASN A 83 -0.62 -1.07 17.85
C ASN A 83 -1.77 -0.73 18.82
N GLY A 84 -2.15 -1.67 19.71
CA GLY A 84 -3.19 -1.47 20.71
C GLY A 84 -4.58 -1.25 20.10
N VAL A 85 -4.81 -1.76 18.89
CA VAL A 85 -6.12 -1.74 18.22
C VAL A 85 -7.08 -2.65 18.99
N LYS A 86 -8.30 -2.15 19.21
CA LYS A 86 -9.39 -2.86 19.87
C LYS A 86 -10.47 -3.23 18.87
N TYR A 87 -11.04 -4.40 19.07
CA TYR A 87 -12.19 -4.91 18.33
C TYR A 87 -13.46 -4.56 19.09
N ASN A 88 -14.44 -3.96 18.42
CA ASN A 88 -15.79 -3.83 19.00
C ASN A 88 -16.69 -5.00 18.56
N LEU A 89 -17.89 -5.09 19.15
CA LEU A 89 -18.87 -6.14 18.85
C LEU A 89 -19.36 -6.12 17.38
N ALA A 90 -19.09 -5.04 16.64
CA ALA A 90 -19.37 -4.93 15.21
C ALA A 90 -18.13 -5.22 14.34
N SER A 91 -17.10 -5.85 14.91
CA SER A 91 -15.82 -6.16 14.24
C SER A 91 -15.10 -4.93 13.66
N GLN A 92 -15.34 -3.75 14.21
CA GLN A 92 -14.60 -2.55 13.83
C GLN A 92 -13.30 -2.48 14.62
N HIS A 93 -12.22 -2.19 13.90
CA HIS A 93 -10.89 -1.94 14.45
C HIS A 93 -10.79 -0.48 14.89
N THR A 94 -10.52 -0.24 16.15
CA THR A 94 -10.46 1.11 16.73
C THR A 94 -9.18 1.33 17.53
N VAL A 95 -8.65 2.55 17.48
CA VAL A 95 -7.54 2.99 18.31
C VAL A 95 -7.83 4.40 18.80
N GLY A 96 -7.41 4.73 20.03
CA GLY A 96 -7.58 6.08 20.56
C GLY A 96 -6.75 7.09 19.77
N CYS A 97 -7.34 8.21 19.37
CA CYS A 97 -6.63 9.24 18.60
C CYS A 97 -5.37 9.77 19.31
N ASN A 98 -5.37 9.78 20.65
CA ASN A 98 -4.22 10.17 21.47
C ASN A 98 -3.03 9.19 21.39
N LYS A 99 -3.22 8.00 20.81
CA LYS A 99 -2.16 7.00 20.62
C LYS A 99 -1.57 7.00 19.21
N ILE A 100 -2.11 7.78 18.27
CA ILE A 100 -1.68 7.76 16.86
C ILE A 100 -0.17 8.05 16.71
N SER A 101 0.38 8.97 17.50
CA SER A 101 1.81 9.31 17.49
C SER A 101 2.72 8.22 18.06
N LEU A 102 2.16 7.22 18.75
CA LEU A 102 2.89 6.12 19.39
C LEU A 102 2.83 4.82 18.58
N LEU A 103 2.15 4.82 17.43
CA LEU A 103 1.95 3.61 16.64
C LEU A 103 3.20 3.21 15.88
N LEU A 104 3.49 1.91 15.88
CA LEU A 104 4.60 1.32 15.16
C LEU A 104 4.27 1.24 13.65
N PRO A 105 5.14 1.75 12.77
CA PRO A 105 4.92 1.68 11.33
C PRO A 105 5.24 0.29 10.77
N PHE A 106 4.37 -0.22 9.91
CA PHE A 106 4.63 -1.34 9.02
C PHE A 106 5.08 -0.85 7.65
N THR A 107 6.19 -1.37 7.10
CA THR A 107 6.82 -0.83 5.89
C THR A 107 6.85 -1.82 4.73
N LEU A 108 6.26 -1.44 3.62
CA LEU A 108 6.36 -2.17 2.36
C LEU A 108 7.47 -1.59 1.49
N GLN A 109 8.18 -2.45 0.73
CA GLN A 109 9.18 -2.01 -0.22
C GLN A 109 8.75 -2.29 -1.67
N PHE A 110 8.55 -1.24 -2.45
CA PHE A 110 8.21 -1.27 -3.88
C PHE A 110 9.45 -0.90 -4.69
N SER A 111 10.12 -1.88 -5.31
CA SER A 111 11.29 -1.65 -6.17
C SER A 111 12.36 -0.74 -5.55
N GLY A 112 12.70 -0.98 -4.28
CA GLY A 112 13.65 -0.17 -3.53
C GLY A 112 13.01 0.96 -2.71
N LYS A 113 11.81 1.42 -3.04
CA LYS A 113 11.11 2.51 -2.32
C LYS A 113 10.33 1.97 -1.12
N LYS A 114 10.63 2.48 0.07
CA LYS A 114 9.93 2.12 1.32
C LYS A 114 8.73 3.01 1.56
N VAL A 115 7.58 2.40 1.85
CA VAL A 115 6.33 3.09 2.19
C VAL A 115 5.77 2.48 3.46
N GLY A 116 5.64 3.28 4.51
CA GLY A 116 5.12 2.84 5.80
C GLY A 116 3.65 3.18 6.00
N ALA A 117 2.93 2.41 6.81
CA ALA A 117 1.64 2.78 7.42
C ALA A 117 1.54 2.13 8.81
N SER A 118 0.88 2.77 9.77
CA SER A 118 0.77 2.22 11.14
C SER A 118 -0.61 1.63 11.46
N LEU A 119 -1.58 1.81 10.56
CA LEU A 119 -2.96 1.33 10.69
C LEU A 119 -3.51 0.95 9.32
N GLY A 120 -4.68 0.31 9.32
CA GLY A 120 -5.40 -0.04 8.10
C GLY A 120 -5.08 -1.44 7.59
N PHE A 121 -4.89 -2.39 8.51
CA PHE A 121 -4.62 -3.79 8.22
C PHE A 121 -5.88 -4.63 8.45
N ILE A 122 -6.20 -5.50 7.49
CA ILE A 122 -7.30 -6.44 7.60
C ILE A 122 -6.82 -7.87 7.30
N GLY A 123 -7.32 -8.80 8.10
CA GLY A 123 -7.07 -10.22 7.95
C GLY A 123 -7.98 -10.86 6.92
N ASN A 124 -7.40 -11.47 5.90
CA ASN A 124 -8.10 -12.22 4.86
C ASN A 124 -7.21 -13.36 4.35
N ASN A 125 -7.62 -14.60 4.64
CA ASN A 125 -6.91 -15.78 4.18
C ASN A 125 -7.45 -16.20 2.81
N ILE A 126 -6.78 -15.79 1.75
CA ILE A 126 -7.17 -16.14 0.38
C ILE A 126 -6.90 -17.63 0.14
N PRO A 127 -7.91 -18.41 -0.29
CA PRO A 127 -7.75 -19.84 -0.51
C PRO A 127 -6.87 -20.13 -1.74
N ARG A 128 -6.42 -21.38 -1.85
CA ARG A 128 -5.76 -21.86 -3.08
C ARG A 128 -6.69 -21.71 -4.30
N PRO A 129 -6.13 -21.50 -5.51
CA PRO A 129 -4.71 -21.56 -5.87
C PRO A 129 -3.91 -20.28 -5.61
N LEU A 130 -4.56 -19.15 -5.31
CA LEU A 130 -3.87 -17.87 -5.12
C LEU A 130 -3.04 -17.82 -3.82
N GLY A 131 -3.54 -18.43 -2.74
CA GLY A 131 -2.77 -18.59 -1.49
C GLY A 131 -2.36 -17.27 -0.85
N SER A 132 -1.11 -17.16 -0.39
CA SER A 132 -0.52 -16.00 0.29
C SER A 132 -0.39 -14.78 -0.64
N LEU A 133 -1.52 -14.16 -0.98
CA LEU A 133 -1.63 -12.94 -1.76
C LEU A 133 -1.96 -11.76 -0.84
N TRP A 134 -1.20 -10.68 -0.96
CA TRP A 134 -1.53 -9.42 -0.29
C TRP A 134 -2.30 -8.50 -1.24
N ILE A 135 -3.27 -7.76 -0.72
CA ILE A 135 -3.97 -6.73 -1.51
C ILE A 135 -3.56 -5.38 -0.95
N ILE A 136 -2.78 -4.65 -1.74
CA ILE A 136 -2.25 -3.34 -1.37
C ILE A 136 -3.27 -2.28 -1.77
N GLY A 137 -3.96 -1.74 -0.76
CA GLY A 137 -4.96 -0.68 -0.93
C GLY A 137 -4.44 0.74 -0.74
N ASP A 138 -5.38 1.68 -0.79
CA ASP A 138 -5.18 3.12 -0.73
C ASP A 138 -4.28 3.63 0.43
N VAL A 139 -4.29 2.94 1.57
CA VAL A 139 -3.44 3.31 2.72
C VAL A 139 -1.95 3.37 2.38
N PHE A 140 -1.49 2.57 1.40
CA PHE A 140 -0.16 2.66 0.80
C PHE A 140 -0.19 3.43 -0.52
N LEU A 141 -1.18 3.19 -1.38
CA LEU A 141 -1.20 3.76 -2.73
C LEU A 141 -1.35 5.27 -2.76
N ARG A 142 -1.89 5.93 -1.72
CA ARG A 142 -1.90 7.41 -1.62
C ARG A 142 -0.52 8.04 -1.44
N LYS A 143 0.48 7.25 -1.04
CA LYS A 143 1.87 7.70 -0.89
C LYS A 143 2.67 7.49 -2.18
N LEU A 144 2.11 6.74 -3.13
CA LEU A 144 2.75 6.37 -4.37
C LEU A 144 1.97 6.88 -5.58
N TYR A 145 2.70 7.24 -6.62
CA TYR A 145 2.16 7.31 -7.96
C TYR A 145 2.39 5.95 -8.62
N THR A 146 1.34 5.34 -9.15
CA THR A 146 1.40 4.01 -9.75
C THR A 146 1.17 4.07 -11.25
N VAL A 147 2.02 3.39 -12.01
CA VAL A 147 1.90 3.24 -13.47
C VAL A 147 1.81 1.77 -13.79
N TYR A 148 0.72 1.36 -14.44
CA TYR A 148 0.54 0.02 -14.98
C TYR A 148 0.91 0.07 -16.46
N ASN A 149 1.96 -0.66 -16.84
CA ASN A 149 2.35 -0.84 -18.23
C ASN A 149 1.75 -2.15 -18.74
N LEU A 150 0.76 -2.05 -19.63
CA LEU A 150 0.01 -3.19 -20.16
C LEU A 150 0.79 -3.97 -21.23
N SER A 151 1.87 -3.41 -21.77
CA SER A 151 2.72 -4.08 -22.76
C SER A 151 3.86 -4.89 -22.15
N ASN A 152 4.22 -4.63 -20.90
CA ASN A 152 5.37 -5.26 -20.23
C ASN A 152 4.98 -5.94 -18.90
N ASP A 153 3.68 -6.14 -18.66
CA ASP A 153 3.13 -6.78 -17.45
C ASP A 153 3.78 -6.31 -16.14
N GLY A 154 3.98 -4.98 -16.03
CA GLY A 154 4.80 -4.38 -15.00
C GLY A 154 4.16 -3.15 -14.39
N ALA A 155 4.50 -2.89 -13.13
CA ALA A 155 4.08 -1.70 -12.41
C ALA A 155 5.28 -0.81 -12.06
N GLY A 156 5.16 0.48 -12.32
CA GLY A 156 6.10 1.52 -11.95
C GLY A 156 5.60 2.27 -10.72
N PHE A 157 6.49 2.50 -9.76
CA PHE A 157 6.18 3.19 -8.51
C PHE A 157 7.09 4.40 -8.31
N ALA A 158 6.50 5.56 -8.04
CA ALA A 158 7.20 6.78 -7.64
C ALA A 158 6.55 7.39 -6.40
N ASN A 159 7.25 8.27 -5.69
CA ASN A 159 6.62 8.99 -4.58
C ASN A 159 5.58 9.94 -5.16
N ALA A 160 4.34 9.91 -4.67
CA ALA A 160 3.33 10.87 -5.08
C ALA A 160 3.76 12.29 -4.67
N CYS A 161 3.57 13.28 -5.56
CA CYS A 161 3.88 14.69 -5.27
C CYS A 161 3.07 15.11 -4.05
N LYS A 162 3.70 15.76 -3.06
CA LYS A 162 2.97 16.42 -1.96
C LYS A 162 2.36 17.77 -2.35
N CYS A 163 2.46 18.10 -3.63
CA CYS A 163 2.21 19.38 -4.25
C CYS A 163 0.71 19.69 -4.15
N GLY A 164 0.38 20.70 -3.33
CA GLY A 164 -0.98 21.16 -3.15
C GLY A 164 -1.52 21.70 -4.47
N TYR A 165 -2.75 21.31 -4.79
CA TYR A 165 -3.68 22.20 -5.48
C TYR A 165 -4.65 22.70 -4.44
#